data_AF-A0A5K1F993-F1
#
_entry.id   AF-A0A5K1F993-F1
#
_cell.length_a   1.000
_cell.length_b   1.000
_cell.length_c   1.000
_cell.angle_alpha   90.00
_cell.angle_beta   90.00
_cell.angle_gamma   90.00
#
_symmetry.space_group_name_H-M   'P 1'
#
loop_
_entity.id
_entity.type
_entity.pdbx_description
1 polymer ?
#
loop_
_entity_poly.entity_id
_entity_poly.type
_entity_poly.pdbx_seq_one_letter_code
_entity_poly.pdbx_strand_id
1 'polypeptide(L)' 'LGGINSLLSIEKTPSIPIISTSPTIILGLDVSHGSPGHSDMPSIAA' A
#
# COMPACT_ATOMS: atom_id res chain seq x y z
N LEU A 1 14.14 4.45 12.69
CA LEU A 1 15.37 3.66 12.47
C LEU A 1 15.10 2.65 11.36
N GLY A 2 15.26 3.04 10.08
CA GLY A 2 14.72 2.35 8.90
C GLY A 2 15.23 0.93 8.60
N GLY A 3 14.91 -0.03 9.47
CA GLY A 3 15.14 -1.45 9.29
C GLY A 3 13.91 -2.19 8.74
N ILE A 4 14.06 -3.50 8.56
CA ILE A 4 12.99 -4.41 8.12
C ILE A 4 12.41 -5.10 9.35
N ASN A 5 11.11 -4.94 9.60
CA ASN A 5 10.44 -5.59 10.74
C ASN A 5 10.24 -7.09 10.50
N SER A 6 9.85 -7.46 9.29
CA SER A 6 9.65 -8.84 8.87
C SER A 6 9.62 -8.93 7.33
N LEU A 7 9.82 -10.13 6.82
CA LEU A 7 9.60 -10.48 5.41
C LEU A 7 8.61 -11.63 5.36
N LEU A 8 7.74 -11.67 4.36
CA LEU A 8 6.91 -12.84 4.10
C LEU A 8 7.84 -14.03 3.82
N SER A 9 7.47 -15.24 4.27
CA SER A 9 8.28 -16.44 4.02
C SER A 9 8.58 -16.63 2.52
N ILE A 10 7.63 -16.19 1.70
CA ILE A 10 7.60 -16.25 0.24
C ILE A 10 8.40 -15.15 -0.46
N GLU A 11 8.91 -14.16 0.29
CA GLU A 11 9.84 -13.13 -0.20
C GLU A 11 11.31 -13.55 -0.05
N LYS A 12 11.59 -14.57 0.78
CA LYS A 12 12.94 -15.15 0.93
C LYS A 12 13.36 -15.95 -0.31
N THR A 13 12.38 -16.51 -1.00
CA THR A 13 12.49 -17.11 -2.33
C THR A 13 11.75 -16.20 -3.32
N PRO A 14 11.97 -16.26 -4.65
CA PRO A 14 11.14 -15.55 -5.62
C PRO A 14 9.76 -16.24 -5.75
N SER A 15 9.08 -16.31 -4.61
CA SER A 15 7.85 -16.99 -4.27
C SER A 15 6.55 -16.28 -4.66
N ILE A 16 6.56 -14.96 -4.58
CA ILE A 16 5.45 -14.12 -5.04
C ILE A 16 5.23 -14.48 -6.51
N PRO A 17 4.00 -14.80 -6.96
CA PRO A 17 3.75 -15.06 -8.37
C PRO A 17 4.38 -13.90 -9.14
N ILE A 18 5.36 -14.23 -9.99
CA ILE A 18 6.12 -13.25 -10.76
C ILE A 18 5.10 -12.57 -11.68
N ILE A 19 4.52 -11.47 -11.20
CA ILE A 19 3.64 -10.61 -12.01
C ILE A 19 4.50 -9.96 -13.10
N SER A 20 5.79 -9.75 -12.82
CA SER A 20 6.81 -9.26 -13.74
C SER A 20 8.21 -9.74 -13.36
N THR A 21 9.05 -9.99 -14.36
CA THR A 21 10.51 -10.24 -14.19
C THR A 21 11.31 -8.96 -13.93
N SER A 22 10.65 -7.79 -14.03
CA SER A 22 11.21 -6.50 -13.62
C SER A 22 10.89 -6.18 -12.16
N PRO A 23 11.68 -5.33 -11.48
CA PRO A 23 11.32 -4.79 -10.16
C PRO A 23 9.89 -4.21 -10.19
N THR A 24 9.08 -4.60 -9.21
CA THR A 24 7.67 -4.19 -9.12
C THR A 24 7.48 -3.35 -7.85
N ILE A 25 6.78 -2.22 -7.97
CA ILE A 25 6.41 -1.34 -6.85
C ILE A 25 4.93 -1.58 -6.55
N ILE A 26 4.59 -1.74 -5.27
CA ILE A 26 3.21 -1.84 -4.81
C ILE A 26 2.84 -0.48 -4.18
N LEU A 27 1.79 0.15 -4.68
CA LEU A 27 1.26 1.42 -4.17
C LEU A 27 -0.08 1.17 -3.49
N GLY A 28 -0.21 1.56 -2.22
CA GLY A 28 -1.50 1.68 -1.55
C GLY A 28 -2.07 3.07 -1.82
N LEU A 29 -3.36 3.14 -2.15
CA LEU A 29 -4.07 4.41 -2.34
C LEU A 29 -5.30 4.38 -1.43
N ASP A 30 -5.56 5.47 -0.72
CA ASP A 30 -6.76 5.63 0.08
C ASP A 30 -7.33 7.04 -0.07
N VAL A 31 -8.66 7.14 0.05
CA VAL A 31 -9.35 8.42 0.19
C VAL A 31 -10.40 8.31 1.29
N SER A 32 -10.28 9.20 2.27
CA SER A 32 -11.24 9.35 3.36
C SER A 32 -12.09 10.60 3.16
N HIS A 33 -13.41 10.45 3.29
CA HIS A 33 -14.40 11.53 3.20
C HIS A 33 -14.95 11.90 4.59
N GLY A 34 -15.53 13.10 4.71
CA GLY A 34 -16.32 13.47 5.87
C GLY A 34 -17.56 12.58 6.04
N SER A 35 -18.13 12.58 7.24
CA SER A 35 -19.41 11.90 7.48
C SER A 35 -20.54 12.49 6.61
N PRO A 36 -21.57 11.70 6.26
CA PRO A 36 -22.71 12.19 5.51
C PRO A 36 -23.30 13.46 6.15
N GLY A 37 -23.47 14.52 5.35
CA GLY A 37 -23.94 15.83 5.83
C GLY A 37 -22.85 16.88 6.08
N HIS A 38 -21.56 16.49 6.06
CA HIS A 38 -20.43 17.42 6.17
C HIS A 38 -19.77 17.66 4.80
N SER A 39 -20.49 18.36 3.91
CA SER A 39 -20.01 18.67 2.55
C SER A 39 -18.83 19.63 2.49
N ASP A 40 -18.63 20.43 3.54
CA ASP A 40 -17.65 21.53 3.53
C ASP A 40 -16.25 21.08 3.97
N MET A 41 -16.09 19.82 4.36
CA MET A 41 -14.81 19.26 4.78
C MET A 41 -14.08 18.64 3.57
N PRO A 42 -12.82 19.01 3.30
CA PRO A 42 -12.05 18.42 2.22
C PRO A 42 -11.79 16.94 2.50
N SER A 43 -11.70 16.16 1.42
CA SER A 43 -11.28 14.75 1.50
C SER A 43 -9.78 14.64 1.70
N ILE A 44 -9.33 13.55 2.32
CA ILE A 44 -7.91 13.27 2.56
C ILE A 44 -7.50 12.10 1.68
N ALA A 45 -6.39 12.25 0.96
CA ALA A 45 -5.78 11.18 0.18
C ALA A 45 -4.38 10.85 0.74
N ALA A 46 -3.97 9.59 0.63
CA ALA A 46 -2.66 9.08 1.05
C ALA A 46 -2.02 8.21 -0.04
#